data_AF-A0AAD3CIL7-F1
#
_entry.id   AF-A0AAD3CIL7-F1
#
_cell.length_a   1.000
_cell.length_b   1.000
_cell.length_c   1.000
_cell.angle_alpha   90.00
_cell.angle_beta   90.00
_cell.angle_gamma   90.00
#
_symmetry.space_group_name_H-M   'P 1'
#
loop_
_entity.id
_entity.type
_entity.pdbx_description
1 polymer ?
#
loop_
_entity_poly.entity_id
_entity_poly.type
_entity_poly.pdbx_seq_one_letter_code
_entity_poly.pdbx_strand_id
1 'polypeptide(L)'
;MRNIVKRYNKNIDEKQWTAIDVFTTYFSHSLANVYARLPSKANRLSILGNIFHLSKLYMPWNVHDCHWVLIEVDMKWKRIRLYDSFKDNGENNYGECIDNLKKYLKDEAVEMNMPWMSDEWQYEKIRDCPIQTNIYDCGVHVCANFELLMMNQKLEYTTEEITKYRYQMAHRIRTGEYE
;
A
#
# COMPACT_ATOMS: atom_id res chain seq x y z
N MET A 1 -10.23 2.40 -0.26
CA MET A 1 -9.31 1.28 0.04
C MET A 1 -9.87 0.27 1.04
N ARG A 2 -10.07 0.60 2.33
CA ARG A 2 -10.56 -0.39 3.34
C ARG A 2 -11.88 -1.08 2.98
N ASN A 3 -12.85 -0.37 2.41
CA ASN A 3 -14.12 -0.97 1.97
C ASN A 3 -13.92 -2.00 0.85
N ILE A 4 -12.97 -1.74 -0.06
CA ILE A 4 -12.58 -2.67 -1.13
C ILE A 4 -11.94 -3.92 -0.53
N VAL A 5 -11.01 -3.79 0.42
CA VAL A 5 -10.40 -4.92 1.14
C VAL A 5 -11.45 -5.77 1.85
N LYS A 6 -12.38 -5.14 2.59
CA LYS A 6 -13.47 -5.84 3.28
C LYS A 6 -14.32 -6.66 2.30
N ARG A 7 -14.66 -6.10 1.14
CA ARG A 7 -15.42 -6.79 0.08
C ARG A 7 -14.61 -7.95 -0.50
N TYR A 8 -13.33 -7.73 -0.78
CA TYR A 8 -12.43 -8.75 -1.32
C TYR A 8 -12.34 -9.96 -0.39
N ASN A 9 -12.05 -9.74 0.89
CA ASN A 9 -11.90 -10.82 1.87
C ASN A 9 -13.21 -11.55 2.18
N LYS A 10 -14.39 -10.92 2.01
CA LYS A 10 -15.70 -11.59 2.19
C LYS A 10 -15.94 -12.72 1.18
N ASN A 11 -15.34 -12.61 -0.01
CA ASN A 11 -15.55 -13.56 -1.11
C ASN A 11 -14.49 -14.67 -1.14
N ILE A 12 -13.60 -14.71 -0.15
CA ILE A 12 -12.57 -15.73 -0.07
C ILE A 12 -12.94 -16.70 1.05
N ASP A 13 -12.95 -17.98 0.72
CA ASP A 13 -12.97 -19.09 1.68
C ASP A 13 -11.86 -18.85 2.72
N GLU A 14 -12.14 -19.00 4.02
CA GLU A 14 -11.30 -18.64 5.19
C GLU A 14 -9.95 -19.40 5.30
N LYS A 15 -9.32 -19.73 4.18
CA LYS A 15 -8.01 -20.37 4.11
C LYS A 15 -6.92 -19.29 4.21
N GLN A 16 -5.96 -19.53 5.10
CA GLN A 16 -4.74 -18.73 5.20
C GLN A 16 -4.07 -18.59 3.82
N TRP A 17 -3.37 -17.46 3.59
CA TRP A 17 -2.64 -17.11 2.35
C TRP A 17 -3.41 -16.47 1.20
N THR A 18 -4.66 -16.06 1.41
CA THR A 18 -5.45 -15.31 0.41
C THR A 18 -5.90 -13.93 0.91
N ALA A 19 -5.95 -13.73 2.22
CA ALA A 19 -6.37 -12.47 2.81
C ALA A 19 -5.43 -11.32 2.40
N ILE A 20 -6.01 -10.16 2.11
CA ILE A 20 -5.28 -8.92 1.83
C ILE A 20 -5.62 -7.91 2.92
N ASP A 21 -4.68 -7.03 3.26
CA ASP A 21 -4.94 -5.90 4.15
C ASP A 21 -4.44 -4.56 3.57
N VAL A 22 -4.94 -3.46 4.12
CA VAL A 22 -4.47 -2.11 3.83
C VAL A 22 -4.25 -1.32 5.11
N PHE A 23 -3.03 -0.85 5.32
CA PHE A 23 -2.68 -0.03 6.47
C PHE A 23 -3.08 1.43 6.29
N THR A 24 -3.21 2.15 7.41
CA THR A 24 -3.58 3.56 7.41
C THR A 24 -2.42 4.45 6.99
N THR A 25 -2.77 5.63 6.48
CA THR A 25 -1.82 6.71 6.27
C THR A 25 -1.10 7.12 7.57
N TYR A 26 -1.79 7.07 8.71
CA TYR A 26 -1.21 7.31 10.03
C TYR A 26 -0.12 6.30 10.39
N PHE A 27 -0.35 5.02 10.10
CA PHE A 27 0.63 3.97 10.33
C PHE A 27 1.86 4.19 9.45
N SER A 28 1.67 4.43 8.15
CA SER A 28 2.77 4.75 7.23
C SER A 28 3.56 5.98 7.68
N HIS A 29 2.89 7.05 8.12
CA HIS A 29 3.56 8.24 8.64
C HIS A 29 4.37 7.95 9.91
N SER A 30 3.84 7.10 10.80
CA SER A 30 4.54 6.68 12.02
C SER A 30 5.76 5.81 11.72
N LEU A 31 5.75 5.05 10.62
CA LEU A 31 6.92 4.32 10.13
C LEU A 31 7.94 5.22 9.45
N ALA A 32 7.49 6.25 8.72
CA ALA A 32 8.36 7.19 8.04
C ALA A 32 9.17 8.04 9.04
N ASN A 33 8.63 8.28 10.23
CA ASN A 33 9.27 9.10 11.24
C ASN A 33 9.97 8.23 12.30
N VAL A 34 11.30 8.16 12.24
CA VAL A 34 12.13 7.36 13.17
C VAL A 34 11.95 7.79 14.64
N TYR A 35 11.48 9.02 14.89
CA TYR A 35 11.18 9.52 16.24
C TYR A 35 9.73 9.26 16.68
N ALA A 36 8.85 8.85 15.76
CA ALA A 36 7.48 8.52 16.12
C ALA A 36 7.47 7.18 16.88
N ARG A 37 6.72 7.16 17.98
CA ARG A 37 6.38 5.88 18.60
C ARG A 37 5.57 5.09 17.58
N LEU A 38 6.05 3.91 17.22
CA LEU A 38 5.28 2.97 16.44
C LEU A 38 3.88 2.81 17.08
N PRO A 39 2.79 2.77 16.30
CA PRO A 39 1.42 2.75 16.84
C PRO A 39 1.21 1.64 17.88
N SER A 40 0.23 1.72 18.77
CA SER A 40 -0.03 0.60 19.71
C SER A 40 -0.25 -0.72 18.95
N LYS A 41 0.00 -1.87 19.58
CA LYS A 41 -0.19 -3.19 18.94
C LYS A 41 -1.57 -3.33 18.29
N ALA A 42 -2.62 -2.83 18.94
CA ALA A 42 -3.98 -2.75 18.39
C ALA A 42 -4.09 -2.01 17.04
N ASN A 43 -3.19 -1.04 16.79
CA ASN A 43 -3.12 -0.26 15.56
C ASN A 43 -2.11 -0.83 14.53
N ARG A 44 -1.32 -1.85 14.87
CA ARG A 44 -0.40 -2.55 13.95
C ARG A 44 -0.92 -3.90 13.46
N LEU A 45 -1.83 -4.51 14.21
CA LEU A 45 -2.35 -5.83 13.90
C LEU A 45 -3.08 -5.78 12.56
N SER A 46 -2.69 -6.69 11.65
CA SER A 46 -3.52 -6.99 10.49
C SER A 46 -4.89 -7.49 10.94
N ILE A 47 -5.85 -7.49 10.02
CA ILE A 47 -7.14 -8.16 10.21
C ILE A 47 -7.02 -9.62 10.69
N LEU A 48 -5.87 -10.28 10.48
CA LEU A 48 -5.61 -11.66 10.89
C LEU A 48 -4.78 -11.78 12.19
N GLY A 49 -4.42 -10.66 12.83
CA GLY A 49 -3.56 -10.64 14.01
C GLY A 49 -2.09 -11.00 13.75
N ASN A 50 -1.77 -11.52 12.57
CA ASN A 50 -0.42 -11.78 12.08
C ASN A 50 -0.32 -11.29 10.63
N ILE A 51 0.57 -10.34 10.35
CA ILE A 51 0.76 -9.78 9.00
C ILE A 51 1.32 -10.82 8.01
N PHE A 52 2.07 -11.82 8.48
CA PHE A 52 2.67 -12.88 7.65
C PHE A 52 1.66 -13.94 7.19
N HIS A 53 0.43 -13.93 7.71
CA HIS A 53 -0.67 -14.75 7.19
C HIS A 53 -1.39 -14.09 5.99
N LEU A 54 -1.11 -12.81 5.72
CA LEU A 54 -1.63 -12.11 4.55
C LEU A 54 -0.93 -12.61 3.28
N SER A 55 -1.65 -12.59 2.16
CA SER A 55 -1.04 -12.72 0.85
C SER A 55 -0.30 -11.43 0.47
N LYS A 56 -0.99 -10.30 0.65
CA LYS A 56 -0.49 -8.96 0.35
C LYS A 56 -0.92 -7.96 1.41
N LEU A 57 -0.07 -6.97 1.63
CA LEU A 57 -0.35 -5.79 2.42
C LEU A 57 -0.13 -4.55 1.54
N TYR A 58 -1.13 -3.67 1.47
CA TYR A 58 -1.02 -2.40 0.76
C TYR A 58 -0.86 -1.24 1.75
N MET A 59 -0.04 -0.26 1.40
CA MET A 59 0.24 0.89 2.26
C MET A 59 0.33 2.17 1.41
N PRO A 60 -0.65 3.10 1.53
CA PRO A 60 -0.45 4.46 1.06
C PRO A 60 0.66 5.10 1.88
N TRP A 61 1.68 5.59 1.20
CA TRP A 61 2.84 6.20 1.85
C TRP A 61 2.95 7.66 1.44
N ASN A 62 3.13 8.52 2.42
CA ASN A 62 3.35 9.94 2.16
C ASN A 62 4.84 10.26 2.20
N VAL A 63 5.33 10.87 1.14
CA VAL A 63 6.71 11.28 0.95
C VAL A 63 6.77 12.79 1.18
N HIS A 64 7.53 13.20 2.18
CA HIS A 64 7.79 14.61 2.54
C HIS A 64 6.53 15.48 2.73
N ASP A 65 5.43 14.91 3.25
CA ASP A 65 4.15 15.59 3.49
C ASP A 65 3.49 16.21 2.25
N CYS A 66 3.95 15.86 1.04
CA CYS A 66 3.50 16.49 -0.21
C CYS A 66 3.18 15.51 -1.34
N HIS A 67 3.68 14.27 -1.29
CA HIS A 67 3.50 13.30 -2.37
C HIS A 67 3.02 11.95 -1.85
N TRP A 68 2.09 11.32 -2.57
CA TRP A 68 1.53 10.02 -2.22
C TRP A 68 2.00 8.95 -3.20
N VAL A 69 2.55 7.86 -2.65
CA VAL A 69 2.89 6.64 -3.39
C VAL A 69 2.14 5.45 -2.80
N LEU A 70 2.00 4.38 -3.59
CA LEU A 70 1.44 3.12 -3.11
C LEU A 70 2.56 2.11 -2.93
N ILE A 71 2.62 1.48 -1.76
CA ILE A 71 3.48 0.34 -1.50
C ILE A 71 2.62 -0.93 -1.46
N GLU A 72 3.09 -1.98 -2.14
CA GLU A 72 2.58 -3.34 -2.04
C GLU A 72 3.67 -4.22 -1.41
N VAL A 73 3.32 -4.93 -0.35
CA VAL A 73 4.15 -5.95 0.29
C VAL A 73 3.55 -7.31 -0.03
N ASP A 74 4.23 -8.07 -0.88
CA ASP A 74 3.88 -9.45 -1.23
C ASP A 74 4.58 -10.39 -0.24
N MET A 75 3.82 -10.92 0.72
CA MET A 75 4.35 -11.76 1.78
C MET A 75 4.82 -13.12 1.26
N LYS A 76 4.14 -13.65 0.23
CA LYS A 76 4.45 -14.96 -0.37
C LYS A 76 5.78 -14.93 -1.09
N TRP A 77 6.04 -13.88 -1.87
CA TRP A 77 7.25 -13.74 -2.67
C TRP A 77 8.33 -12.88 -2.02
N LYS A 78 8.07 -12.34 -0.83
CA LYS A 78 8.96 -11.43 -0.09
C LYS A 78 9.38 -10.24 -0.95
N ARG A 79 8.41 -9.58 -1.58
CA ARG A 79 8.64 -8.43 -2.47
C ARG A 79 7.95 -7.18 -1.96
N ILE A 80 8.65 -6.06 -2.05
CA ILE A 80 8.14 -4.72 -1.82
C ILE A 80 8.11 -4.01 -3.16
N ARG A 81 6.92 -3.66 -3.64
CA ARG A 81 6.71 -2.91 -4.88
C ARG A 81 6.26 -1.50 -4.56
N LEU A 82 6.84 -0.52 -5.22
CA LEU A 82 6.45 0.88 -5.10
C LEU A 82 5.91 1.39 -6.43
N TYR A 83 4.71 1.97 -6.37
CA TYR A 83 4.03 2.61 -7.49
C TYR A 83 3.99 4.11 -7.25
N ASP A 84 4.62 4.86 -8.14
CA ASP A 84 4.78 6.31 -8.07
C ASP A 84 4.25 6.94 -9.36
N SER A 85 3.19 7.74 -9.24
CA SER A 85 2.60 8.42 -10.38
C SER A 85 3.38 9.67 -10.82
N PHE A 86 4.36 10.15 -10.06
CA PHE A 86 5.23 11.21 -10.56
C PHE A 86 6.31 10.65 -11.48
N LYS A 87 6.60 11.42 -12.54
CA LYS A 87 7.71 11.12 -13.42
C LYS A 87 9.00 11.32 -12.63
N ASP A 88 9.65 10.21 -12.32
CA ASP A 88 10.92 10.20 -11.62
C ASP A 88 12.06 10.53 -12.59
N ASN A 89 12.75 11.64 -12.33
CA ASN A 89 13.98 12.00 -13.03
C ASN A 89 15.22 11.36 -12.40
N GLY A 90 15.05 10.42 -11.46
CA GLY A 90 16.11 9.82 -10.64
C GLY A 90 16.34 10.55 -9.31
N GLU A 91 15.46 11.49 -8.95
CA GLU A 91 15.58 12.32 -7.74
C GLU A 91 14.80 11.74 -6.56
N ASN A 92 13.80 10.89 -6.82
CA ASN A 92 12.98 10.31 -5.75
C ASN A 92 13.70 9.11 -5.10
N ASN A 93 14.41 9.37 -3.99
CA ASN A 93 15.05 8.32 -3.19
C ASN A 93 14.06 7.74 -2.16
N TYR A 94 13.71 6.46 -2.33
CA TYR A 94 12.85 5.73 -1.39
C TYR A 94 13.61 4.84 -0.40
N GLY A 95 14.94 4.89 -0.37
CA GLY A 95 15.78 3.99 0.45
C GLY A 95 15.35 3.96 1.91
N GLU A 96 15.20 5.12 2.55
CA GLU A 96 14.76 5.24 3.95
C GLU A 96 13.35 4.64 4.17
N CYS A 97 12.42 4.87 3.25
CA CYS A 97 11.08 4.30 3.30
C CYS A 97 11.14 2.76 3.28
N ILE A 98 11.94 2.18 2.38
CA ILE A 98 12.09 0.74 2.24
C ILE A 98 12.82 0.13 3.45
N ASP A 99 13.84 0.81 3.97
CA ASP A 99 14.58 0.37 5.15
C ASP A 99 13.69 0.37 6.40
N ASN A 100 12.88 1.42 6.60
CA ASN A 100 11.92 1.48 7.70
C ASN A 100 10.86 0.39 7.60
N LEU A 101 10.38 0.09 6.38
CA LEU A 101 9.43 -1.01 6.17
C LEU A 101 10.06 -2.39 6.42
N LYS A 102 11.29 -2.63 5.93
CA LYS A 102 12.03 -3.87 6.21
C LYS A 102 12.31 -4.04 7.70
N LYS A 103 12.63 -2.95 8.40
CA LYS A 103 12.79 -2.95 9.86
C LYS A 103 11.48 -3.32 10.55
N TYR A 104 10.36 -2.74 10.15
CA TYR A 104 9.04 -3.08 10.70
C TYR A 104 8.73 -4.57 10.53
N LEU A 105 8.90 -5.11 9.32
CA LEU A 105 8.68 -6.53 9.05
C LEU A 105 9.61 -7.41 9.91
N LYS A 106 10.88 -7.03 10.08
CA LYS A 106 11.80 -7.71 11.00
C LYS A 106 11.31 -7.70 12.43
N ASP A 107 10.90 -6.55 12.93
CA ASP A 107 10.47 -6.37 14.32
C ASP A 107 9.21 -7.22 14.60
N GLU A 108 8.25 -7.29 13.66
CA GLU A 108 7.08 -8.17 13.76
C GLU A 108 7.47 -9.66 13.72
N ALA A 109 8.41 -10.06 12.86
CA ALA A 109 8.88 -11.44 12.80
C ALA A 109 9.53 -11.87 14.12
N VAL A 110 10.37 -11.01 14.70
CA VAL A 110 11.00 -11.24 16.02
C VAL A 110 9.95 -11.38 17.12
N GLU A 111 8.96 -10.49 17.17
CA GLU A 111 7.89 -10.54 18.17
C GLU A 111 7.06 -11.84 18.07
N MET A 112 6.92 -12.38 16.86
CA MET A 112 6.21 -13.63 16.58
C MET A 112 7.09 -14.89 16.67
N ASN A 113 8.37 -14.76 17.06
CA ASN A 113 9.36 -15.84 17.05
C ASN A 113 9.48 -16.54 15.69
N MET A 114 9.33 -15.79 14.59
CA MET A 114 9.51 -16.28 13.23
C MET A 114 10.94 -16.03 12.74
N PRO A 115 11.52 -16.94 11.94
CA PRO A 115 12.80 -16.71 11.29
C PRO A 115 12.75 -15.48 10.37
N TRP A 116 13.81 -14.66 10.42
CA TRP A 116 13.94 -13.48 9.57
C TRP A 116 15.28 -13.46 8.85
N MET A 117 15.24 -13.29 7.53
CA MET A 117 16.42 -13.08 6.68
C MET A 117 16.17 -11.85 5.79
N SER A 118 16.84 -10.74 6.10
CA SER A 118 16.62 -9.46 5.40
C SER A 118 16.90 -9.54 3.89
N ASP A 119 17.87 -10.36 3.48
CA ASP A 119 18.33 -10.47 2.10
C ASP A 119 17.32 -11.17 1.17
N GLU A 120 16.35 -11.89 1.74
CA GLU A 120 15.27 -12.51 0.97
C GLU A 120 14.23 -11.47 0.50
N TRP A 121 14.19 -10.29 1.11
CA TRP A 121 13.23 -9.24 0.79
C TRP A 121 13.74 -8.33 -0.32
N GLN A 122 13.11 -8.41 -1.49
CA GLN A 122 13.46 -7.61 -2.65
C GLN A 122 12.58 -6.37 -2.77
N TYR A 123 13.16 -5.29 -3.29
CA TYR A 123 12.46 -4.04 -3.58
C TYR A 123 12.51 -3.76 -5.08
N GLU A 124 11.38 -3.38 -5.65
CA GLU A 124 11.30 -2.87 -7.02
C GLU A 124 10.40 -1.62 -7.09
N LYS A 125 10.86 -0.61 -7.82
CA LYS A 125 10.01 0.50 -8.26
C LYS A 125 9.35 0.12 -9.57
N ILE A 126 8.02 0.07 -9.60
CA ILE A 126 7.25 -0.27 -10.78
C ILE A 126 7.20 0.94 -11.71
N ARG A 127 7.79 0.80 -12.90
CA ARG A 127 7.85 1.87 -13.91
C ARG A 127 6.64 1.87 -14.85
N ASP A 128 6.03 0.71 -15.04
CA ASP A 128 4.82 0.54 -15.87
C ASP A 128 3.57 0.91 -15.06
N CYS A 129 3.49 2.18 -14.66
CA CYS A 129 2.27 2.75 -14.07
C CYS A 129 1.95 4.11 -14.70
N PRO A 130 0.67 4.50 -14.80
CA PRO A 130 0.31 5.76 -15.42
C PRO A 130 0.83 6.96 -14.63
N ILE A 131 1.44 7.88 -15.36
CA ILE A 131 2.08 9.08 -14.80
C ILE A 131 1.07 10.24 -14.77
N GLN A 132 1.03 10.95 -13.65
CA GLN A 132 0.20 12.14 -13.48
C GLN A 132 0.76 13.33 -14.27
N THR A 133 -0.12 14.18 -14.79
CA THR A 133 0.25 15.40 -15.55
C THR A 133 0.09 16.69 -14.74
N ASN A 134 -0.30 16.57 -13.47
CA ASN A 134 -0.46 17.67 -12.52
C ASN A 134 0.15 17.30 -11.16
N ILE A 135 0.08 18.19 -10.16
CA ILE A 135 0.71 18.02 -8.84
C ILE A 135 -0.23 17.54 -7.73
N TYR A 136 -1.51 17.35 -7.99
CA TYR A 136 -2.54 17.15 -6.96
C TYR A 136 -3.32 15.83 -7.07
N ASP A 137 -3.11 15.06 -8.15
CA ASP A 137 -3.77 13.76 -8.38
C ASP A 137 -3.01 12.55 -7.80
N CYS A 138 -1.82 12.70 -7.20
CA CYS A 138 -1.04 11.56 -6.68
C CYS A 138 -1.86 10.64 -5.75
N GLY A 139 -2.67 11.20 -4.85
CA GLY A 139 -3.57 10.42 -3.99
C GLY A 139 -4.70 9.69 -4.74
N VAL A 140 -5.15 10.25 -5.87
CA VAL A 140 -6.15 9.62 -6.75
C VAL A 140 -5.52 8.46 -7.52
N HIS A 141 -4.30 8.63 -8.05
CA HIS A 141 -3.52 7.55 -8.67
C HIS A 141 -3.24 6.41 -7.68
N VAL A 142 -2.91 6.71 -6.43
CA VAL A 142 -2.75 5.67 -5.38
C VAL A 142 -4.04 4.85 -5.20
N CYS A 143 -5.19 5.50 -5.20
CA CYS A 143 -6.48 4.81 -5.08
C CYS A 143 -6.81 3.97 -6.32
N ALA A 144 -6.59 4.51 -7.51
CA ALA A 144 -6.83 3.82 -8.79
C ALA A 144 -5.91 2.60 -8.94
N ASN A 145 -4.60 2.77 -8.70
CA ASN A 145 -3.63 1.67 -8.74
C ASN A 145 -4.03 0.57 -7.76
N PHE A 146 -4.40 0.93 -6.54
CA PHE A 146 -4.86 -0.05 -5.56
C PHE A 146 -6.12 -0.80 -6.03
N GLU A 147 -7.14 -0.11 -6.56
CA GLU A 147 -8.36 -0.75 -7.03
C GLU A 147 -8.08 -1.74 -8.18
N LEU A 148 -7.25 -1.36 -9.15
CA LEU A 148 -6.85 -2.23 -10.28
C LEU A 148 -6.01 -3.43 -9.82
N LEU A 149 -5.04 -3.22 -8.92
CA LEU A 149 -4.22 -4.30 -8.35
C LEU A 149 -5.07 -5.31 -7.58
N MET A 150 -6.05 -4.84 -6.81
CA MET A 150 -7.00 -5.70 -6.09
C MET A 150 -7.86 -6.54 -7.06
N MET A 151 -8.09 -6.04 -8.28
CA MET A 151 -8.81 -6.75 -9.33
C MET A 151 -7.90 -7.60 -10.24
N ASN A 152 -6.59 -7.68 -9.94
CA ASN A 152 -5.58 -8.29 -10.82
C ASN A 152 -5.63 -7.73 -12.26
N GLN A 153 -5.94 -6.44 -12.40
CA GLN A 153 -5.98 -5.74 -13.67
C GLN A 153 -4.66 -4.98 -13.91
N LYS A 154 -4.38 -4.71 -15.18
CA LYS A 154 -3.23 -3.89 -15.56
C LYS A 154 -3.44 -2.44 -15.13
N LEU A 155 -2.34 -1.77 -14.82
CA LEU A 155 -2.33 -0.33 -14.53
C LEU A 155 -2.35 0.46 -15.84
N GLU A 156 -3.46 0.38 -16.56
CA GLU A 156 -3.66 1.06 -17.84
C GLU A 156 -4.87 1.99 -17.70
N TYR A 157 -4.60 3.29 -17.55
CA TYR A 157 -5.62 4.34 -17.54
C TYR A 157 -5.00 5.69 -17.94
N THR A 158 -5.86 6.60 -18.39
CA THR A 158 -5.53 7.94 -18.86
C THR A 158 -5.73 9.00 -17.77
N THR A 159 -5.16 10.18 -17.98
CA THR A 159 -5.40 11.35 -17.12
C THR A 159 -6.89 11.74 -17.09
N GLU A 160 -7.61 11.58 -18.22
CA GLU A 160 -9.04 11.88 -18.28
C GLU A 160 -9.84 10.90 -17.41
N GLU A 161 -9.49 9.62 -17.43
CA GLU A 161 -10.10 8.60 -16.56
C GLU A 161 -9.79 8.86 -15.08
N ILE A 162 -8.58 9.31 -14.73
CA ILE A 162 -8.25 9.74 -13.36
C ILE A 162 -9.10 10.93 -12.91
N THR A 163 -9.32 11.89 -13.80
CA THR A 163 -10.18 13.05 -13.51
C THR A 163 -11.62 12.59 -13.25
N LYS A 164 -12.16 11.69 -14.08
CA LYS A 164 -13.48 11.08 -13.86
C LYS A 164 -13.53 10.27 -12.56
N TYR A 165 -12.49 9.49 -12.29
CA TYR A 165 -12.37 8.66 -11.09
C TYR A 165 -12.36 9.51 -9.81
N ARG A 166 -11.73 10.70 -9.81
CA ARG A 166 -11.82 11.66 -8.69
C ARG A 166 -13.27 12.04 -8.38
N TYR A 167 -14.08 12.33 -9.39
CA TYR A 167 -15.51 12.63 -9.19
C TYR A 167 -16.30 11.41 -8.71
N GLN A 168 -16.00 10.22 -9.24
CA GLN A 168 -16.59 8.97 -8.78
C GLN A 168 -16.27 8.71 -7.31
N MET A 169 -15.01 8.90 -6.88
CA MET A 169 -14.60 8.80 -5.48
C MET A 169 -15.41 9.75 -4.59
N ALA A 170 -15.54 11.01 -4.99
CA ALA A 170 -16.32 12.00 -4.25
C ALA A 170 -17.81 11.59 -4.15
N HIS A 171 -18.38 11.07 -5.23
CA HIS A 171 -19.74 10.55 -5.24
C HIS A 171 -19.90 9.38 -4.28
N ARG A 172 -19.03 8.37 -4.35
CA ARG A 172 -19.02 7.16 -3.49
C ARG A 172 -18.90 7.53 -2.01
N ILE A 173 -18.06 8.51 -1.68
CA ILE A 173 -17.92 9.03 -0.30
C ILE A 173 -19.22 9.70 0.17
N ARG A 174 -19.84 10.50 -0.69
CA ARG A 174 -21.07 11.25 -0.37
C ARG A 174 -22.27 10.32 -0.20
N THR A 175 -22.43 9.30 -1.04
CA THR A 175 -23.58 8.38 -1.00
C THR A 175 -23.36 7.20 -0.07
N GLY A 176 -22.10 6.85 0.23
CA GLY A 176 -21.75 5.61 0.94
C GLY A 176 -21.84 4.37 0.05
N GLU A 177 -22.09 4.54 -1.25
CA GLU A 177 -22.14 3.46 -2.24
C GLU A 177 -20.74 3.25 -2.81
N TYR A 178 -20.13 2.09 -2.52
CA TYR A 178 -18.78 1.74 -2.98
C TYR A 178 -18.83 0.58 -3.98
N GLU A 179 -19.95 0.45 -4.70
CA GLU A 179 -20.25 -0.66 -5.61
C GLU A 179 -19.54 -0.57 -6.96
#